data_AF-A0AAJ3NUG0-F1
#
_entry.id   AF-A0AAJ3NUG0-F1
#
_cell.length_a   1.000
_cell.length_b   1.000
_cell.length_c   1.000
_cell.angle_alpha   90.00
_cell.angle_beta   90.00
_cell.angle_gamma   90.00
#
_symmetry.space_group_name_H-M   'P 1'
#
loop_
_entity.id
_entity.type
_entity.pdbx_description
1 polymer ?
#
loop_
_entity_poly.entity_id
_entity_poly.type
_entity_poly.pdbx_seq_one_letter_code
_entity_poly.pdbx_strand_id
1 'polypeptide(L)'
;MVRHEGGRWDVGSEGNAVYVERISENDEELFDDLLSPEEARGLAGLLTKYADKAENFDDEDEDEDEDDEDDDEDDEDDDDEEGDSGKSSK
;
A
#
# COMPACT_ATOMS: atom_id res chain seq x y z
N MET A 1 13.07 -0.98 26.33
CA MET A 1 12.10 0.09 26.06
C MET A 1 12.72 1.01 25.04
N VAL A 2 12.36 0.84 23.77
CA VAL A 2 12.66 1.84 22.74
C VAL A 2 11.87 3.06 23.16
N ARG A 3 12.55 4.11 23.61
CA ARG A 3 11.88 5.39 23.84
C ARG A 3 11.46 5.85 22.45
N HIS A 4 10.16 5.84 22.16
CA HIS A 4 9.66 6.54 21.00
C HIS A 4 9.97 8.00 21.26
N GLU A 5 11.06 8.50 20.69
CA GLU A 5 11.28 9.93 20.59
C GLU A 5 10.08 10.45 19.81
N GLY A 6 9.23 11.20 20.52
CA GLY A 6 8.03 11.79 19.96
C GLY A 6 8.41 12.67 18.76
N GLY A 7 7.46 12.84 17.85
CA GLY A 7 7.70 13.64 16.66
C GLY A 7 6.48 13.69 15.75
N ARG A 8 6.45 14.72 14.90
CA ARG A 8 5.44 14.87 13.85
C ARG A 8 5.94 14.19 12.58
N TRP A 9 5.04 13.49 11.91
CA TRP A 9 5.26 13.09 10.51
C TRP A 9 4.63 14.15 9.63
N ASP A 10 5.40 14.73 8.71
CA ASP A 10 4.85 15.55 7.63
C ASP A 10 4.94 14.80 6.32
N VAL A 11 3.85 14.87 5.55
CA VAL A 11 3.73 14.22 4.25
C VAL A 11 3.19 15.24 3.27
N GLY A 12 3.87 15.35 2.13
CA GLY A 12 3.53 16.30 1.09
C GLY A 12 3.64 15.67 -0.30
N SER A 13 3.05 16.32 -1.29
CA SER A 13 3.22 15.97 -2.70
C SER A 13 3.74 17.18 -3.45
N GLU A 14 4.85 17.03 -4.16
CA GLU A 14 5.37 18.05 -5.05
C GLU A 14 5.74 17.42 -6.40
N GLY A 15 5.10 17.91 -7.46
CA GLY A 15 5.28 17.36 -8.81
C GLY A 15 4.83 15.90 -8.90
N ASN A 16 5.78 15.01 -9.24
CA ASN A 16 5.55 13.56 -9.39
C ASN A 16 6.16 12.73 -8.24
N ALA A 17 6.43 13.35 -7.10
CA ALA A 17 6.98 12.69 -5.91
C ALA A 17 6.14 12.99 -4.67
N VAL A 18 6.18 12.08 -3.72
CA VAL A 18 5.62 12.21 -2.37
C VAL A 18 6.80 12.36 -1.42
N TYR A 19 6.79 13.45 -0.65
CA TYR A 19 7.79 13.70 0.38
C TYR A 19 7.26 13.22 1.72
N VAL A 20 8.12 12.57 2.50
CA VAL A 20 7.83 12.13 3.86
C VAL A 20 8.98 12.54 4.77
N GLU A 21 8.65 13.23 5.86
CA GLU A 21 9.62 13.64 6.86
C GLU A 21 9.15 13.28 8.27
N ARG A 22 10.11 13.03 9.15
CA ARG A 22 9.89 12.91 10.59
C ARG A 22 10.67 14.01 11.29
N ILE A 23 9.94 14.87 11.99
CA ILE A 23 10.51 15.95 12.80
C ILE A 23 10.37 15.58 14.28
N SER A 24 11.44 15.75 15.06
CA SER A 24 11.43 15.57 16.51
C SER A 24 10.59 16.66 17.22
N GLU A 25 10.31 16.46 18.51
CA GLU A 25 9.66 17.50 19.33
C GLU A 25 10.48 18.81 19.46
N ASN A 26 11.77 18.80 19.12
CA ASN A 26 12.64 19.99 19.14
C ASN A 26 12.77 20.65 17.76
N ASP A 27 11.87 20.34 16.83
CA ASP A 27 11.92 20.81 15.44
C ASP A 27 13.19 20.36 14.70
N GLU A 28 13.80 19.24 15.11
CA GLU A 28 14.95 18.66 14.42
C GLU A 28 14.49 17.60 13.41
N GLU A 29 14.93 17.71 12.16
CA GLU A 29 14.68 16.70 11.11
C GLU A 29 15.42 15.41 11.46
N LEU A 30 14.67 14.33 11.66
CA LEU A 30 15.19 13.00 12.02
C LEU A 30 15.27 12.07 10.80
N PHE A 31 14.38 12.27 9.84
CA PHE A 31 14.25 11.45 8.65
C PHE A 31 13.57 12.27 7.55
N ASP A 32 14.06 12.13 6.33
CA ASP A 32 13.46 12.67 5.12
C ASP A 32 13.61 11.65 3.99
N ASP A 33 12.58 11.49 3.16
CA ASP A 33 12.64 10.68 1.94
C ASP A 33 11.70 11.21 0.86
N LEU A 34 12.03 10.90 -0.40
CA LEU A 34 11.21 11.19 -1.57
C LEU A 34 10.84 9.88 -2.27
N LEU A 35 9.54 9.60 -2.28
CA LEU A 35 8.96 8.40 -2.85
C LEU A 35 8.27 8.71 -4.18
N SER A 36 8.37 7.80 -5.15
CA SER A 36 7.45 7.83 -6.29
C SER A 36 6.01 7.54 -5.83
N PRO A 37 4.98 7.87 -6.65
CA PRO A 37 3.60 7.63 -6.26
C PRO A 37 3.27 6.15 -6.01
N GLU A 38 3.96 5.24 -6.71
CA GLU A 38 3.79 3.78 -6.53
C GLU A 38 4.42 3.32 -5.21
N GLU A 39 5.64 3.79 -4.91
CA GLU A 39 6.32 3.50 -3.64
C GLU A 39 5.53 4.04 -2.44
N ALA A 40 4.97 5.25 -2.54
CA ALA A 40 4.15 5.85 -1.49
C ALA A 40 2.89 5.01 -1.19
N ARG A 41 2.22 4.47 -2.22
CA ARG A 41 1.09 3.56 -2.05
C ARG A 41 1.50 2.24 -1.42
N GLY A 42 2.63 1.68 -1.85
CA GLY A 42 3.20 0.46 -1.27
C GLY A 42 3.50 0.64 0.21
N LEU A 43 4.12 1.77 0.58
CA LEU A 43 4.41 2.11 1.97
C LEU A 43 3.12 2.27 2.79
N ALA A 44 2.11 2.97 2.27
CA ALA A 44 0.82 3.13 2.96
C ALA A 44 0.12 1.78 3.22
N GLY A 45 0.15 0.86 2.24
CA GLY A 45 -0.38 -0.49 2.41
C GLY A 45 0.35 -1.29 3.49
N LEU A 46 1.69 -1.22 3.52
CA LEU A 46 2.48 -1.86 4.56
C LEU A 46 2.19 -1.25 5.94
N LEU A 47 2.12 0.07 6.06
CA LEU A 47 1.82 0.74 7.32
C LEU A 47 0.45 0.32 7.87
N THR A 48 -0.57 0.25 7.01
CA THR A 48 -1.92 -0.20 7.38
C THR A 48 -1.87 -1.65 7.87
N LYS A 49 -1.34 -2.57 7.06
CA LYS A 49 -1.25 -4.00 7.40
C LYS A 49 -0.55 -4.26 8.74
N TYR A 50 0.53 -3.54 9.03
CA TYR A 50 1.26 -3.71 10.28
C TYR A 50 0.61 -2.98 11.46
N ALA A 51 -0.19 -1.93 11.23
CA ALA A 51 -1.03 -1.32 12.25
C ALA A 51 -2.16 -2.28 12.66
N ASP A 52 -2.89 -2.84 11.69
CA ASP A 52 -3.96 -3.82 11.95
C ASP A 52 -3.43 -5.03 12.72
N LYS A 53 -2.26 -5.54 12.32
CA LYS A 53 -1.60 -6.64 13.04
C LYS A 53 -1.18 -6.27 14.48
N ALA A 54 -0.81 -5.00 14.72
CA ALA A 54 -0.43 -4.55 16.04
C ALA A 54 -1.64 -4.34 16.96
N GLU A 55 -2.78 -3.91 16.40
CA GLU A 55 -4.07 -3.82 17.11
C GLU A 55 -4.56 -5.23 17.50
N ASN A 56 -4.54 -6.17 16.55
CA ASN A 56 -4.92 -7.57 16.79
C ASN A 56 -3.99 -8.34 17.76
N PHE A 57 -2.87 -7.73 18.18
CA PHE A 57 -1.96 -8.31 19.18
C PHE A 57 -2.38 -8.03 20.62
N ASP A 58 -3.28 -7.06 20.85
CA ASP A 58 -3.81 -6.72 22.19
C ASP A 58 -5.09 -7.54 22.53
N ASP A 59 -5.72 -8.17 21.52
CA ASP A 59 -6.98 -8.91 21.60
C ASP A 59 -6.81 -10.46 21.55
N GLU A 60 -5.65 -11.01 21.92
CA GLU A 60 -5.47 -12.49 22.05
C GLU A 60 -6.26 -13.11 23.23
N ASP A 61 -7.31 -12.45 23.74
CA ASP A 61 -8.21 -12.98 24.79
C ASP A 61 -9.70 -13.02 24.41
N GLU A 62 -10.14 -12.66 23.18
CA GLU A 62 -11.55 -12.88 22.79
C GLU A 62 -11.73 -13.19 21.29
N ASP A 63 -11.72 -14.49 21.01
CA ASP A 63 -12.60 -15.22 20.08
C ASP A 63 -12.46 -15.07 18.54
N GLU A 64 -12.13 -16.23 17.95
CA GLU A 64 -12.58 -16.79 16.66
C GLU A 64 -13.64 -16.00 15.87
N ASP A 65 -13.32 -15.65 14.61
CA ASP A 65 -14.08 -15.98 13.39
C ASP A 65 -13.55 -15.09 12.24
N GLU A 66 -12.85 -15.65 11.24
CA GLU A 66 -13.40 -15.92 9.90
C GLU A 66 -13.94 -14.60 9.28
N ASP A 67 -13.26 -13.97 8.32
CA ASP A 67 -13.46 -14.27 6.90
C ASP A 67 -12.48 -13.44 6.02
N ASP A 68 -11.49 -14.09 5.39
CA ASP A 68 -10.70 -13.50 4.30
C ASP A 68 -11.22 -14.16 3.01
N GLU A 69 -12.40 -13.71 2.57
CA GLU A 69 -12.93 -14.02 1.24
C GLU A 69 -12.07 -13.28 0.20
N ASP A 70 -11.03 -13.98 -0.21
CA ASP A 70 -10.26 -13.78 -1.43
C ASP A 70 -11.22 -13.94 -2.63
N ASP A 71 -11.95 -12.87 -2.97
CA ASP A 71 -12.80 -12.78 -4.17
C ASP A 71 -12.04 -12.08 -5.32
N ASP A 72 -10.90 -12.67 -5.71
CA ASP A 72 -10.34 -12.51 -7.05
C ASP A 72 -10.94 -13.60 -7.95
N GLU A 73 -12.23 -13.49 -8.28
CA GLU A 73 -12.84 -14.19 -9.42
C GLU A 73 -12.26 -13.60 -10.72
N ASP A 74 -11.13 -14.19 -11.12
CA ASP A 74 -10.60 -14.20 -12.48
C ASP A 74 -11.62 -14.90 -13.40
N ASP A 75 -12.55 -14.11 -13.96
CA ASP A 75 -13.51 -14.57 -14.98
C ASP A 75 -12.77 -14.71 -16.33
N GLU A 76 -12.08 -15.85 -16.46
CA GLU A 76 -11.76 -16.48 -17.75
C GLU A 76 -13.00 -17.24 -18.27
N ASP A 77 -13.67 -16.73 -19.31
CA ASP A 77 -14.29 -17.54 -20.38
C ASP A 77 -14.68 -16.60 -21.57
N ASP A 78 -14.07 -16.74 -22.76
CA ASP A 78 -14.50 -17.66 -23.86
C ASP A 78 -15.74 -17.08 -24.60
N ASP A 79 -15.88 -17.00 -25.91
CA ASP A 79 -15.14 -17.29 -27.13
C ASP A 79 -15.97 -16.63 -28.26
N ASP A 80 -15.62 -16.89 -29.51
CA ASP A 80 -16.48 -16.82 -30.70
C ASP A 80 -16.61 -15.49 -31.47
N GLU A 81 -15.87 -15.43 -32.60
CA GLU A 81 -16.42 -15.74 -33.93
C GLU A 81 -15.85 -14.83 -35.05
N GLU A 82 -14.95 -15.45 -35.82
CA GLU A 82 -14.83 -15.44 -37.29
C GLU A 82 -14.91 -14.10 -38.08
N GLY A 83 -13.82 -13.80 -38.78
CA GLY A 83 -13.73 -12.69 -39.73
C GLY A 83 -12.61 -12.85 -40.75
N ASP A 84 -12.63 -13.94 -41.51
CA ASP A 84 -11.87 -14.14 -42.74
C ASP A 84 -11.89 -12.89 -43.65
N SER A 85 -10.72 -12.38 -44.02
CA SER A 85 -10.45 -11.93 -45.40
C SER A 85 -8.98 -11.61 -45.58
N GLY A 86 -8.27 -12.59 -46.15
CA GLY A 86 -6.86 -12.47 -46.47
C GLY A 86 -6.56 -11.34 -47.47
N LYS A 87 -5.38 -10.73 -47.32
CA LYS A 87 -4.63 -10.11 -48.42
C LYS A 87 -3.14 -10.36 -48.26
N SER A 88 -2.72 -11.49 -48.81
CA SER A 88 -1.38 -11.67 -49.34
C SER A 88 -1.17 -10.73 -50.54
N SER A 89 -0.03 -10.03 -50.58
CA SER A 89 0.68 -9.51 -51.77
C SER A 89 1.87 -8.70 -51.25
N LYS A 90 3.08 -9.29 -51.22
CA LYS A 90 4.15 -9.15 -52.24
C LYS A 90 4.90 -7.82 -52.13
#